data_AF-A0A2N5YSC0-F1
#
_entry.id   AF-A0A2N5YSC0-F1
#
_cell.length_a   1.000
_cell.length_b   1.000
_cell.length_c   1.000
_cell.angle_alpha   90.00
_cell.angle_beta   90.00
_cell.angle_gamma   90.00
#
_symmetry.space_group_name_H-M   'P 1'
#
loop_
_entity.id
_entity.type
_entity.pdbx_description
1 polymer ?
#
loop_
_entity_poly.entity_id
_entity_poly.type
_entity_poly.pdbx_seq_one_letter_code
_entity_poly.pdbx_strand_id
1 'polypeptide(L)'
;MAINYFTQSTAAFRLFFALFIMVIVFLIVLLIGTIAGIFIFDVNIFEAENVFNDLSNPANLSIIKYFQIINSLGLFVIPPFVIAAFYSKDIIQYLSLKTYPNITELLLVIILIISAVPGINLLAEINNNIQLPDFMEPVETWMRASE
;
A
#
# COMPACT_ATOMS: atom_id res chain seq x y z
N MET A 1 3.12 16.75 25.41
CA MET A 1 4.55 16.47 25.62
C MET A 1 5.20 15.90 24.36
N ALA A 2 4.63 14.85 23.71
CA ALA A 2 5.14 14.29 22.46
C ALA A 2 5.28 15.27 21.29
N ILE A 3 4.27 16.12 21.04
CA ILE A 3 4.27 17.06 19.90
C ILE A 3 5.48 18.01 19.92
N ASN A 4 5.87 18.52 21.10
CA ASN A 4 7.01 19.44 21.23
C ASN A 4 8.37 18.76 20.99
N TYR A 5 8.47 17.45 21.19
CA TYR A 5 9.70 16.69 20.91
C TYR A 5 9.90 16.54 19.40
N PHE A 6 8.83 16.21 18.68
CA PHE A 6 8.86 16.03 17.25
C PHE A 6 9.06 17.32 16.46
N THR A 7 8.57 18.47 16.95
CA THR A 7 8.80 19.77 16.28
C THR A 7 10.25 20.27 16.38
N GLN A 8 11.05 19.71 17.30
CA GLN A 8 12.48 20.05 17.44
C GLN A 8 13.42 18.99 16.82
N SER A 9 12.89 17.87 16.35
CA SER A 9 13.70 16.79 15.76
C SER A 9 14.16 17.09 14.33
N THR A 10 15.23 16.45 13.89
CA THR A 10 15.75 16.53 12.51
C THR A 10 14.77 15.96 11.49
N ALA A 11 14.84 16.42 10.23
CA ALA A 11 13.98 15.95 9.14
C ALA A 11 14.11 14.43 8.90
N ALA A 12 15.34 13.89 8.96
CA ALA A 12 15.59 12.46 8.82
C ALA A 12 14.86 11.63 9.89
N PHE A 13 14.92 12.05 11.16
CA PHE A 13 14.19 11.37 12.24
C PHE A 13 12.68 11.37 12.00
N ARG A 14 12.12 12.50 11.53
CA ARG A 14 10.69 12.57 11.24
C ARG A 14 10.27 11.63 10.11
N LEU A 15 11.10 11.54 9.07
CA LEU A 15 10.90 10.62 7.96
C LEU A 15 10.91 9.16 8.43
N PHE A 16 11.95 8.74 9.16
CA PHE A 16 12.03 7.37 9.68
C PHE A 16 10.89 7.04 10.63
N PHE A 17 10.50 7.97 11.50
CA PHE A 17 9.36 7.77 12.38
C PHE A 17 8.05 7.66 11.58
N ALA A 18 7.85 8.48 10.54
CA ALA A 18 6.69 8.38 9.67
C ALA A 18 6.63 7.05 8.91
N LEU A 19 7.77 6.58 8.37
CA LEU A 19 7.87 5.27 7.72
C LEU A 19 7.59 4.13 8.71
N PHE A 20 8.12 4.21 9.93
CA PHE A 20 7.83 3.23 10.97
C PHE A 20 6.34 3.18 11.30
N ILE A 21 5.70 4.32 11.52
CA ILE A 21 4.24 4.40 11.75
C ILE A 21 3.47 3.83 10.58
N MET A 22 3.88 4.12 9.34
CA MET A 22 3.23 3.60 8.14
C MET A 22 3.27 2.07 8.09
N VAL A 23 4.42 1.45 8.36
CA VAL A 23 4.55 -0.02 8.39
C VAL A 23 3.68 -0.61 9.50
N ILE A 24 3.72 -0.06 10.71
CA ILE A 24 2.93 -0.58 11.84
C ILE A 24 1.43 -0.47 11.58
N VAL A 25 0.97 0.69 11.09
CA VAL A 25 -0.44 0.91 10.76
C VAL A 25 -0.87 -0.03 9.64
N PHE A 26 -0.05 -0.19 8.59
CA PHE A 26 -0.33 -1.11 7.50
C PHE A 26 -0.48 -2.55 8.01
N LEU A 27 0.44 -3.05 8.83
CA LEU A 27 0.37 -4.41 9.38
C LEU A 27 -0.88 -4.62 10.24
N ILE A 28 -1.26 -3.63 11.06
CA ILE A 28 -2.48 -3.70 11.88
C ILE A 28 -3.73 -3.73 11.00
N VAL A 29 -3.82 -2.83 10.01
CA VAL A 29 -4.97 -2.76 9.09
C VAL A 29 -5.07 -4.02 8.25
N LEU A 30 -3.94 -4.55 7.77
CA LEU A 30 -3.87 -5.81 7.03
C LEU A 30 -4.36 -6.96 7.90
N LEU A 31 -3.88 -7.09 9.14
CA LEU A 31 -4.30 -8.17 10.04
C LEU A 31 -5.81 -8.11 10.33
N ILE A 32 -6.33 -6.93 10.67
CA ILE A 32 -7.76 -6.73 10.95
C ILE A 32 -8.58 -7.01 9.69
N GLY A 33 -8.14 -6.53 8.53
CA GLY A 33 -8.79 -6.74 7.24
C GLY A 33 -8.82 -8.21 6.84
N THR A 34 -7.72 -8.95 7.03
CA THR A 34 -7.71 -10.40 6.77
C THR A 34 -8.68 -11.13 7.68
N ILE A 35 -8.67 -10.84 8.99
CA ILE A 35 -9.61 -11.45 9.94
C ILE A 35 -11.05 -11.15 9.54
N ALA A 36 -11.37 -9.88 9.25
CA ALA A 36 -12.71 -9.49 8.81
C ALA A 36 -13.10 -10.15 7.47
N GLY A 37 -12.16 -10.27 6.53
CA GLY A 37 -12.38 -10.93 5.24
C GLY A 37 -12.78 -12.39 5.39
N ILE A 38 -12.15 -13.13 6.31
CA ILE A 38 -12.51 -14.53 6.61
C ILE A 38 -13.97 -14.63 7.05
N PHE A 39 -14.42 -13.73 7.93
CA PHE A 39 -15.81 -13.73 8.41
C PHE A 39 -16.83 -13.26 7.37
N ILE A 40 -16.44 -12.34 6.47
CA ILE A 40 -17.35 -11.78 5.47
C ILE A 40 -17.54 -12.73 4.28
N PHE A 41 -16.48 -13.40 3.86
CA PHE A 41 -16.46 -14.20 2.62
C PHE A 41 -16.44 -15.71 2.86
N ASP A 42 -16.34 -16.17 4.12
CA ASP A 42 -16.24 -17.58 4.51
C ASP A 42 -15.07 -18.31 3.79
N VAL A 43 -13.99 -17.56 3.53
CA VAL A 43 -12.82 -18.06 2.81
C VAL A 43 -11.82 -18.63 3.81
N ASN A 44 -11.33 -19.84 3.52
CA ASN A 44 -10.22 -20.41 4.26
C ASN A 44 -8.91 -19.74 3.84
N ILE A 45 -8.10 -19.26 4.80
CA ILE A 45 -6.80 -18.62 4.51
C ILE A 45 -5.90 -19.51 3.64
N PHE A 46 -6.01 -20.84 3.79
CA PHE A 46 -5.21 -21.79 3.01
C PHE A 46 -5.64 -21.90 1.54
N GLU A 47 -6.79 -21.35 1.16
CA GLU A 47 -7.27 -21.29 -0.22
C GLU A 47 -7.05 -19.91 -0.86
N ALA A 48 -6.44 -18.97 -0.13
CA ALA A 48 -6.23 -17.60 -0.60
C ALA A 48 -5.49 -17.55 -1.94
N GLU A 49 -4.49 -18.41 -2.15
CA GLU A 49 -3.74 -18.50 -3.42
C GLU A 49 -4.66 -18.79 -4.61
N ASN A 50 -5.61 -19.73 -4.46
CA ASN A 50 -6.57 -20.07 -5.51
C ASN A 50 -7.52 -18.90 -5.80
N VAL A 51 -7.87 -18.12 -4.78
CA VAL A 51 -8.72 -16.92 -4.93
C VAL A 51 -8.02 -15.83 -5.75
N PHE A 52 -6.72 -15.62 -5.54
CA PHE A 52 -5.97 -14.60 -6.30
C PHE A 52 -5.67 -15.04 -7.75
N ASN A 53 -5.59 -16.35 -8.01
CA ASN A 53 -5.25 -16.88 -9.33
C ASN A 53 -6.46 -17.13 -10.24
N ASP A 54 -7.65 -17.38 -9.70
CA ASP A 54 -8.89 -17.54 -10.48
C ASP A 54 -9.70 -16.23 -10.55
N LEU A 55 -9.34 -15.38 -11.52
CA LEU A 55 -10.02 -14.12 -11.82
C LEU A 55 -11.34 -14.29 -12.59
N SER A 56 -11.68 -15.52 -13.02
CA SER A 56 -12.89 -15.78 -13.79
C SER A 56 -14.14 -15.88 -12.90
N ASN A 57 -13.94 -16.22 -11.63
CA ASN A 57 -15.01 -16.33 -10.65
C ASN A 57 -15.39 -14.95 -10.05
N PRO A 58 -16.65 -14.50 -10.19
CA PRO A 58 -17.11 -13.24 -9.62
C PRO A 58 -16.97 -13.12 -8.09
N ALA A 59 -17.00 -14.24 -7.37
CA ALA A 59 -16.79 -14.27 -5.93
C ALA A 59 -15.34 -13.89 -5.57
N ASN A 60 -14.37 -14.45 -6.30
CA ASN A 60 -12.94 -14.16 -6.13
C ASN A 60 -12.62 -12.70 -6.43
N LEU A 61 -13.22 -12.14 -7.48
CA LEU A 61 -13.09 -10.71 -7.80
C LEU A 61 -13.56 -9.80 -6.66
N SER A 62 -14.61 -10.19 -5.94
CA SER A 62 -15.12 -9.43 -4.80
C SER A 62 -14.12 -9.44 -3.63
N ILE A 63 -13.51 -10.60 -3.37
CA ILE A 63 -12.48 -10.77 -2.32
C ILE A 63 -11.20 -9.98 -2.67
N ILE A 64 -10.74 -10.05 -3.93
CA ILE A 64 -9.56 -9.30 -4.38
C ILE A 64 -9.80 -7.79 -4.23
N LYS A 65 -10.97 -7.27 -4.66
CA LYS A 65 -11.33 -5.86 -4.49
C LYS A 65 -11.39 -5.46 -3.02
N TYR A 66 -11.91 -6.32 -2.16
CA TYR A 66 -11.91 -6.10 -0.73
C TYR A 66 -10.48 -5.92 -0.19
N PHE A 67 -9.56 -6.85 -0.49
CA PHE A 67 -8.17 -6.74 -0.06
C PHE A 67 -7.47 -5.53 -0.67
N GLN A 68 -7.80 -5.15 -1.90
CA GLN A 68 -7.27 -3.94 -2.53
C GLN A 68 -7.68 -2.67 -1.77
N ILE A 69 -8.92 -2.61 -1.25
CA ILE A 69 -9.39 -1.50 -0.41
C ILE A 69 -8.65 -1.51 0.93
N ILE A 70 -8.54 -2.67 1.61
CA ILE A 70 -7.82 -2.80 2.88
C ILE A 70 -6.36 -2.33 2.74
N ASN A 71 -5.67 -2.80 1.70
CA ASN A 71 -4.28 -2.40 1.43
C ASN A 71 -4.16 -0.89 1.15
N SER A 72 -5.07 -0.34 0.33
CA SER A 72 -5.09 1.10 0.03
C SER A 72 -5.31 1.94 1.29
N LEU A 73 -6.23 1.51 2.16
CA LEU A 73 -6.49 2.18 3.43
C LEU A 73 -5.29 2.11 4.37
N GLY A 74 -4.68 0.93 4.49
CA GLY A 74 -3.55 0.67 5.39
C GLY A 74 -2.26 1.37 4.98
N LEU A 75 -2.01 1.55 3.68
CA LEU A 75 -0.80 2.19 3.17
C LEU A 75 -0.94 3.71 3.01
N PHE A 76 -2.07 4.18 2.47
CA PHE A 76 -2.16 5.54 1.96
C PHE A 76 -3.15 6.44 2.71
N VAL A 77 -4.21 5.87 3.29
CA VAL A 77 -5.29 6.68 3.89
C VAL A 77 -5.09 6.85 5.39
N ILE A 78 -4.97 5.76 6.14
CA ILE A 78 -4.94 5.80 7.62
C ILE A 78 -3.60 6.34 8.15
N PRO A 79 -2.41 5.98 7.62
CA PRO A 79 -1.14 6.42 8.19
C PRO A 79 -0.98 7.94 8.32
N PRO A 80 -1.33 8.78 7.32
CA PRO A 80 -1.26 10.23 7.44
C PRO A 80 -2.03 10.80 8.65
N PHE A 81 -3.21 10.25 8.99
CA PHE A 81 -3.97 10.70 10.16
C PHE A 81 -3.27 10.34 11.46
N VAL A 82 -2.71 9.13 11.55
CA VAL A 82 -1.95 8.69 12.73
C VAL A 82 -0.71 9.58 12.90
N ILE A 83 0.04 9.79 11.81
CA ILE A 83 1.21 10.68 11.75
C ILE A 83 0.83 12.10 12.21
N ALA A 84 -0.23 12.67 11.63
CA ALA A 84 -0.72 14.00 11.99
C ALA A 84 -1.05 14.14 13.48
N ALA A 85 -1.62 13.10 14.10
CA ALA A 85 -1.92 13.08 15.53
C ALA A 85 -0.66 13.12 16.42
N PHE A 86 0.48 12.61 15.94
CA PHE A 86 1.77 12.73 16.64
C PHE A 86 2.47 14.08 16.41
N TYR A 87 2.33 14.67 15.23
CA TYR A 87 3.07 15.87 14.82
C TYR A 87 2.33 17.19 15.04
N SER A 88 0.99 17.19 15.15
CA SER A 88 0.18 18.40 15.25
C SER A 88 -0.95 18.26 16.27
N LYS A 89 -1.35 19.38 16.87
CA LYS A 89 -2.58 19.45 17.67
C LYS A 89 -3.83 19.56 16.81
N ASP A 90 -3.69 20.10 15.59
CA ASP A 90 -4.76 20.21 14.60
C ASP A 90 -4.41 19.32 13.40
N ILE A 91 -5.06 18.15 13.34
CA ILE A 91 -4.90 17.14 12.28
C ILE A 91 -5.38 17.69 10.94
N ILE A 92 -6.49 18.43 10.94
CA ILE A 92 -7.14 18.95 9.74
C ILE A 92 -6.24 20.00 9.09
N GLN A 93 -5.65 20.88 9.91
CA GLN A 93 -4.68 21.86 9.44
C GLN A 93 -3.38 21.21 8.97
N TYR A 94 -2.89 20.18 9.67
CA TYR A 94 -1.65 19.48 9.29
C TYR A 94 -1.77 18.75 7.95
N LEU A 95 -2.92 18.14 7.69
CA LEU A 95 -3.21 17.42 6.45
C LEU A 95 -3.80 18.32 5.35
N SER A 96 -3.91 19.63 5.59
CA SER A 96 -4.49 20.59 4.65
C SER A 96 -5.90 20.23 4.17
N LEU A 97 -6.72 19.61 5.03
CA LEU A 97 -8.07 19.13 4.63
C LEU A 97 -9.11 20.25 4.52
N LYS A 98 -8.75 21.49 4.87
CA LYS A 98 -9.61 22.68 4.68
C LYS A 98 -9.54 23.25 3.26
N THR A 99 -8.56 22.82 2.47
CA THR A 99 -8.38 23.26 1.08
C THR A 99 -8.90 22.19 0.14
N TYR A 100 -9.72 22.59 -0.83
CA TYR A 100 -10.18 21.70 -1.90
C TYR A 100 -9.20 21.74 -3.06
N PRO A 101 -8.87 20.59 -3.66
CA PRO A 101 -8.07 20.56 -4.87
C PRO A 101 -8.83 21.23 -6.02
N ASN A 102 -8.10 21.90 -6.92
CA ASN A 102 -8.72 22.46 -8.12
C ASN A 102 -9.00 21.36 -9.17
N ILE A 103 -9.83 21.67 -10.17
CA ILE A 103 -10.20 20.69 -11.22
C ILE A 103 -8.98 20.22 -12.01
N THR A 104 -7.96 21.08 -12.19
CA THR A 104 -6.73 20.74 -12.91
C THR A 104 -5.93 19.68 -12.16
N GLU A 105 -5.77 19.82 -10.85
CA GLU A 105 -5.12 18.83 -9.97
C GLU A 105 -5.87 17.49 -10.02
N LEU A 106 -7.21 17.51 -9.98
CA LEU A 106 -8.01 16.29 -10.08
C LEU A 106 -7.80 15.58 -11.43
N LEU A 107 -7.79 16.33 -12.53
CA LEU A 107 -7.52 15.79 -13.87
C LEU A 107 -6.10 15.22 -13.96
N LEU A 108 -5.11 15.92 -13.40
CA LEU A 108 -3.72 15.44 -13.37
C LEU A 108 -3.59 14.13 -12.59
N VAL A 109 -4.30 13.96 -11.47
CA VAL A 109 -4.32 12.70 -10.70
C VAL A 109 -4.93 11.57 -11.53
N ILE A 110 -6.04 11.81 -12.24
CA ILE A 110 -6.68 10.80 -13.10
C ILE A 110 -5.73 10.37 -14.23
N ILE A 111 -5.13 11.34 -14.92
CA ILE A 111 -4.15 11.09 -15.99
C ILE A 111 -2.97 10.31 -15.42
N LEU A 112 -2.45 10.71 -14.26
CA LEU A 112 -1.35 10.02 -13.59
C LEU A 112 -1.69 8.55 -13.32
N ILE A 113 -2.87 8.25 -12.77
CA ILE A 113 -3.29 6.87 -12.50
C ILE A 113 -3.37 6.06 -13.79
N ILE A 114 -4.03 6.59 -14.83
CA ILE A 114 -4.17 5.89 -16.12
C ILE A 114 -2.81 5.66 -16.78
N SER A 115 -1.89 6.63 -16.70
CA SER A 115 -0.53 6.49 -17.25
C SER A 115 0.38 5.61 -16.40
N ALA A 116 0.16 5.52 -15.09
CA ALA A 116 0.95 4.70 -14.19
C ALA A 116 0.69 3.20 -14.41
N VAL A 117 -0.55 2.79 -14.69
CA VAL A 117 -0.89 1.36 -14.87
C VAL A 117 -0.07 0.68 -15.99
N PRO A 118 0.02 1.23 -17.21
CA PRO A 118 0.92 0.70 -18.24
C PRO A 118 2.39 0.68 -17.81
N GLY A 119 2.84 1.71 -17.10
CA GLY A 119 4.22 1.77 -16.59
C GLY A 119 4.52 0.67 -15.59
N ILE A 120 3.59 0.39 -14.67
CA ILE A 120 3.69 -0.71 -13.71
C ILE A 120 3.74 -2.05 -14.44
N ASN A 121 2.87 -2.26 -15.44
CA ASN A 121 2.85 -3.50 -16.22
C ASN A 121 4.14 -3.70 -17.04
N LEU A 122 4.67 -2.64 -17.63
CA LEU A 122 5.95 -2.69 -18.36
C LEU A 122 7.09 -3.07 -17.42
N LEU A 123 7.13 -2.49 -16.21
CA LEU A 123 8.14 -2.85 -15.21
C LEU A 123 8.01 -4.30 -14.75
N ALA A 124 6.78 -4.81 -14.61
CA ALA A 124 6.54 -6.22 -14.30
C ALA A 124 7.03 -7.14 -15.44
N GLU A 125 6.75 -6.79 -16.69
CA GLU A 125 7.24 -7.54 -17.85
C GLU A 125 8.79 -7.52 -17.92
N ILE A 126 9.41 -6.37 -17.67
CA ILE A 126 10.87 -6.27 -17.59
C ILE A 126 11.39 -7.18 -16.47
N ASN A 127 10.77 -7.17 -15.29
CA ASN A 127 11.16 -8.01 -14.15
C ASN A 127 11.14 -9.51 -14.49
N ASN A 128 10.08 -9.98 -15.14
CA ASN A 128 9.93 -11.38 -15.54
C ASN A 128 10.96 -11.82 -16.60
N ASN A 129 11.43 -10.87 -17.41
CA ASN A 129 12.40 -11.10 -18.48
C ASN A 129 13.87 -10.89 -18.05
N ILE A 130 14.14 -10.61 -16.77
CA ILE A 130 15.51 -10.54 -16.28
C ILE A 130 16.18 -11.91 -16.47
N GLN A 131 17.31 -11.92 -17.19
CA GLN A 131 18.23 -13.05 -17.31
C GLN A 131 19.56 -12.62 -16.70
N LEU A 132 20.04 -13.36 -15.71
CA LEU A 132 21.29 -13.07 -15.05
C LEU A 132 22.43 -13.90 -15.67
N PRO A 133 23.69 -13.47 -15.54
CA PRO A 133 24.82 -14.26 -16.03
C PRO A 133 24.95 -15.59 -15.28
N ASP A 134 25.59 -16.59 -15.90
CA ASP A 134 25.71 -17.96 -15.37
C ASP A 134 26.17 -18.05 -13.89
N PHE A 135 27.08 -17.16 -13.45
CA PHE A 135 27.54 -17.14 -12.05
C PHE A 135 26.46 -16.74 -11.02
N MET A 136 25.34 -16.20 -11.48
CA MET A 136 24.16 -15.80 -10.70
C MET A 136 22.94 -16.69 -10.98
N GLU A 137 23.09 -17.81 -11.70
CA GLU A 137 22.01 -18.77 -11.95
C GLU A 137 21.25 -19.19 -10.67
N PRO A 138 21.90 -19.42 -9.50
CA PRO A 138 21.17 -19.74 -8.27
C PRO A 138 20.26 -18.59 -7.80
N VAL A 139 20.68 -17.35 -8.02
CA VAL A 139 19.89 -16.15 -7.68
C VAL A 139 18.73 -16.01 -8.64
N GLU A 140 18.95 -16.20 -9.94
CA GLU A 140 17.88 -16.17 -10.94
C GLU A 140 16.82 -17.25 -10.65
N THR A 141 17.26 -18.48 -10.34
CA THR A 141 16.35 -19.57 -9.99
C THR A 141 15.55 -19.24 -8.73
N TRP A 142 16.17 -18.65 -7.71
CA TRP A 142 15.48 -18.20 -6.50
C TRP A 142 14.47 -17.07 -6.80
N MET A 143 14.85 -16.11 -7.66
CA MET A 143 13.97 -15.01 -8.07
C MET A 143 12.72 -15.56 -8.76
N ARG A 144 12.89 -16.45 -9.75
CA ARG A 144 11.77 -17.07 -10.49
C ARG A 144 10.85 -17.92 -9.63
N ALA A 145 11.38 -18.53 -8.56
CA ALA A 145 10.58 -19.34 -7.63
C ALA A 145 9.83 -18.49 -6.57
N SER A 146 10.19 -17.21 -6.43
CA SER A 146 9.59 -16.28 -5.47
C SER A 146 8.52 -15.37 -6.08
N GLU A 147 8.34 -15.44 -7.41
CA GLU A 147 7.24 -14.85 -8.17
C GLU A 147 5.99 -15.72 -8.10
#